data_AF-A0A077NLP4-F1
#
_entry.id   AF-A0A077NLP4-F1
#
_cell.length_a   1.000
_cell.length_b   1.000
_cell.length_c   1.000
_cell.angle_alpha   90.00
_cell.angle_beta   90.00
_cell.angle_gamma   90.00
#
_symmetry.space_group_name_H-M   'P 1'
#
loop_
_entity.id
_entity.type
_entity.pdbx_description
1 polymer ?
#
loop_
_entity_poly.entity_id
_entity_poly.type
_entity_poly.pdbx_seq_one_letter_code
_entity_poly.pdbx_strand_id
1 'polypeptide(L)'
;MPNNELIMLDSLALSVVFPDKTPLERLFLGFLLANTASTLCGDYQPEQWTSRQVSESLTYMVPTRAETYSVYLPVTQLTVTLSADAFGLAVTAIVSARIAVPDTQNEEAYRFCALQAYAQQHPESGLIASVMTLKPREDVISPSLIPNNNNHH
;
A
#
# COMPACT_ATOMS: atom_id res chain seq x y z
N MET A 1 -24.12 7.29 -13.53
CA MET A 1 -23.04 7.20 -12.52
C MET A 1 -22.68 5.74 -12.38
N PRO A 2 -21.45 5.29 -12.67
CA PRO A 2 -21.15 3.88 -12.55
C PRO A 2 -20.87 3.58 -11.08
N ASN A 3 -21.66 2.68 -10.52
CA ASN A 3 -21.57 2.10 -9.18
C ASN A 3 -20.28 1.29 -8.93
N ASN A 4 -19.19 1.57 -9.66
CA ASN A 4 -17.97 0.77 -9.68
C ASN A 4 -16.89 1.25 -8.68
N GLU A 5 -16.98 2.48 -8.17
CA GLU A 5 -15.96 3.01 -7.25
C GLU A 5 -16.03 2.34 -5.86
N LEU A 6 -17.21 1.88 -5.43
CA LEU A 6 -17.43 1.23 -4.13
C LEU A 6 -17.22 -0.29 -4.14
N ILE A 7 -17.29 -0.95 -5.31
CA ILE A 7 -17.05 -2.40 -5.46
C ILE A 7 -15.56 -2.74 -5.29
N MET A 8 -14.70 -1.73 -5.31
CA MET A 8 -13.25 -1.89 -5.42
C MET A 8 -12.56 -2.34 -4.12
N LEU A 9 -13.23 -2.26 -2.96
CA LEU A 9 -12.58 -2.32 -1.64
C LEU A 9 -13.26 -3.18 -0.58
N ASP A 10 -14.39 -3.84 -0.88
CA ASP A 10 -14.98 -4.89 -0.02
C ASP A 10 -14.80 -6.26 -0.69
N SER A 11 -13.53 -6.59 -0.91
CA SER A 11 -13.13 -7.79 -1.64
C SER A 11 -12.80 -8.90 -0.66
N LEU A 12 -13.29 -10.11 -0.94
CA LEU A 12 -12.84 -11.36 -0.33
C LEU A 12 -11.31 -11.38 -0.17
N ALA A 13 -10.56 -10.82 -1.14
CA ALA A 13 -9.10 -10.72 -1.07
C ALA A 13 -8.59 -9.94 0.15
N LEU A 14 -9.20 -8.82 0.52
CA LEU A 14 -8.82 -8.05 1.72
C LEU A 14 -9.12 -8.83 3.00
N SER A 15 -10.20 -9.61 3.04
CA SER A 15 -10.46 -10.50 4.19
C SER A 15 -9.49 -11.68 4.27
N VAL A 16 -8.92 -12.12 3.16
CA VAL A 16 -7.88 -13.16 3.17
C VAL A 16 -6.54 -12.58 3.64
N VAL A 17 -6.19 -11.36 3.24
CA VAL A 17 -4.93 -10.71 3.64
C VAL A 17 -4.98 -10.16 5.07
N PHE A 18 -6.13 -9.60 5.47
CA PHE A 18 -6.37 -8.99 6.78
C PHE A 18 -7.59 -9.65 7.47
N PRO A 19 -7.48 -10.93 7.88
CA PRO A 19 -8.60 -11.69 8.42
C PRO A 19 -9.14 -11.13 9.75
N ASP A 20 -8.28 -10.49 10.53
CA ASP A 20 -8.61 -9.98 11.87
C ASP A 20 -9.27 -8.59 11.82
N LYS A 21 -9.47 -8.03 10.62
CA LYS A 21 -10.04 -6.68 10.43
C LYS A 21 -11.54 -6.73 10.17
N THR A 22 -12.25 -5.87 10.88
CA THR A 22 -13.68 -5.64 10.69
C THR A 22 -13.97 -5.15 9.26
N PRO A 23 -15.21 -5.30 8.75
CA PRO A 23 -15.56 -4.81 7.42
C PRO A 23 -15.26 -3.32 7.21
N LEU A 24 -15.47 -2.48 8.23
CA LEU A 24 -15.18 -1.04 8.16
C LEU A 24 -13.67 -0.78 8.06
N GLU A 25 -12.85 -1.46 8.86
CA GLU A 25 -11.39 -1.36 8.75
C GLU A 25 -10.91 -1.83 7.38
N ARG A 26 -11.47 -2.92 6.85
CA ARG A 26 -11.13 -3.41 5.49
C ARG A 26 -11.47 -2.41 4.41
N LEU A 27 -12.60 -1.70 4.53
CA LEU A 27 -12.93 -0.60 3.63
C LEU A 27 -11.85 0.50 3.65
N PHE A 28 -11.42 0.94 4.83
CA PHE A 28 -10.33 1.91 4.98
C PHE A 28 -8.99 1.38 4.43
N LEU A 29 -8.68 0.11 4.67
CA LEU A 29 -7.48 -0.54 4.13
C LEU A 29 -7.50 -0.58 2.61
N GLY A 30 -8.66 -0.82 2.02
CA GLY A 30 -8.83 -0.71 0.58
C GLY A 30 -8.47 0.69 0.07
N PHE A 31 -8.99 1.75 0.69
CA PHE A 31 -8.67 3.12 0.31
C PHE A 31 -7.17 3.41 0.47
N LEU A 32 -6.56 2.94 1.56
CA LEU A 32 -5.14 3.09 1.81
C LEU A 32 -4.28 2.34 0.78
N LEU A 33 -4.70 1.14 0.37
CA LEU A 33 -4.06 0.35 -0.68
C LEU A 33 -4.08 1.09 -2.02
N ALA A 34 -5.27 1.53 -2.46
CA ALA A 34 -5.45 2.25 -3.71
C ALA A 34 -4.68 3.58 -3.73
N ASN A 35 -4.70 4.32 -2.62
CA ASN A 35 -3.94 5.57 -2.47
C ASN A 35 -2.43 5.33 -2.50
N THR A 36 -1.96 4.25 -1.85
CA THR A 36 -0.54 3.87 -1.88
C THR A 36 -0.09 3.50 -3.28
N ALA A 37 -0.89 2.71 -4.01
CA ALA A 37 -0.62 2.36 -5.40
C ALA A 37 -0.57 3.61 -6.31
N SER A 38 -1.53 4.53 -6.14
CA SER A 38 -1.58 5.80 -6.89
C SER A 38 -0.40 6.73 -6.57
N THR A 39 0.09 6.73 -5.33
CA THR A 39 1.27 7.51 -4.94
C THR A 39 2.54 6.97 -5.58
N LEU A 40 2.65 5.64 -5.73
CA LEU A 40 3.82 5.00 -6.32
C LEU A 40 3.82 5.08 -7.85
N CYS A 41 2.65 4.94 -8.47
CA CYS A 41 2.44 4.87 -9.90
C CYS A 41 1.56 6.04 -10.36
N GLY A 42 2.17 7.07 -10.97
CA GLY A 42 1.50 8.35 -11.24
C GLY A 42 0.37 8.28 -12.29
N ASP A 43 0.40 7.28 -13.17
CA ASP A 43 -0.65 6.98 -14.15
C ASP A 43 -1.61 5.86 -13.69
N TYR A 44 -1.49 5.44 -12.42
CA TYR A 44 -2.33 4.40 -11.83
C TYR A 44 -3.81 4.73 -11.96
N GLN A 45 -4.58 3.73 -12.37
CA GLN A 45 -6.03 3.80 -12.46
C GLN A 45 -6.64 2.90 -11.40
N PRO A 46 -7.78 3.29 -10.81
CA PRO A 46 -8.57 2.41 -9.96
C PRO A 46 -8.80 1.05 -10.64
N GLU A 47 -8.53 -0.04 -9.94
CA GLU A 47 -8.57 -1.40 -10.47
C GLU A 47 -8.86 -2.46 -9.39
N GLN A 48 -9.08 -3.68 -9.84
CA GLN A 48 -9.28 -4.84 -8.97
C GLN A 48 -7.94 -5.39 -8.46
N TRP A 49 -8.01 -5.95 -7.25
CA TRP A 49 -6.89 -6.59 -6.60
C TRP A 49 -7.29 -7.99 -6.14
N THR A 50 -6.36 -8.94 -6.27
CA THR A 50 -6.55 -10.32 -5.85
C THR A 50 -5.55 -10.68 -4.76
N SER A 51 -5.91 -11.66 -3.93
CA SER A 51 -5.01 -12.18 -2.90
C SER A 51 -4.07 -13.22 -3.50
N ARG A 52 -2.78 -13.09 -3.23
CA ARG A 52 -1.76 -14.10 -3.55
C ARG A 52 -1.21 -14.69 -2.27
N GLN A 53 -1.41 -16.00 -2.11
CA GLN A 53 -0.92 -16.76 -0.97
C GLN A 53 0.51 -17.25 -1.22
N VAL A 54 1.39 -17.02 -0.25
CA VAL A 54 2.78 -17.49 -0.25
C VAL A 54 2.93 -18.71 0.67
N SER A 55 2.29 -18.65 1.83
CA SER A 55 2.27 -19.72 2.84
C SER A 55 0.95 -19.66 3.61
N GLU A 56 0.75 -20.59 4.54
CA GLU A 56 -0.44 -20.61 5.40
C GLU A 56 -0.66 -19.29 6.15
N SER A 57 0.41 -18.59 6.52
CA SER A 57 0.37 -17.36 7.32
C SER A 57 0.75 -16.09 6.55
N LEU A 58 1.01 -16.18 5.24
CA LEU A 58 1.46 -15.03 4.45
C LEU A 58 0.72 -14.93 3.13
N THR A 59 -0.06 -13.87 3.00
CA THR A 59 -0.81 -13.51 1.80
C THR A 59 -0.63 -12.01 1.55
N TYR A 60 -0.58 -11.60 0.29
CA TYR A 60 -0.55 -10.18 -0.10
C TYR A 60 -1.51 -9.88 -1.25
N MET A 61 -1.71 -8.60 -1.56
CA MET A 61 -2.59 -8.15 -2.63
C MET A 61 -1.79 -7.91 -3.91
N VAL A 62 -2.35 -8.31 -5.07
CA VAL A 62 -1.76 -8.11 -6.41
C VAL A 62 -2.79 -7.43 -7.33
N PRO A 63 -2.42 -6.33 -8.01
CA PRO A 63 -3.31 -5.68 -8.97
C PRO A 63 -3.46 -6.54 -10.23
N THR A 64 -4.59 -6.44 -10.92
CA THR A 64 -4.94 -7.37 -12.02
C THR A 64 -4.99 -6.74 -13.40
N ARG A 65 -4.92 -5.40 -13.50
CA ARG A 65 -5.19 -4.70 -14.76
C ARG A 65 -4.03 -4.76 -15.75
N ALA A 66 -2.80 -4.69 -15.26
CA ALA A 66 -1.60 -4.64 -16.08
C ALA A 66 -0.55 -5.65 -15.60
N GLU A 67 0.33 -6.07 -16.49
CA GLU A 67 1.45 -6.97 -16.15
C GLU A 67 2.57 -6.23 -15.41
N THR A 68 2.69 -4.91 -15.64
CA THR A 68 3.76 -4.08 -15.10
C THR A 68 3.28 -2.68 -14.72
N TYR A 69 3.91 -2.08 -13.73
CA TYR A 69 3.60 -0.76 -13.19
C TYR A 69 4.87 0.11 -13.15
N SER A 70 4.74 1.37 -13.56
CA SER A 70 5.82 2.35 -13.56
C SER A 70 5.87 3.07 -12.22
N VAL A 71 6.91 2.82 -11.43
CA VAL A 71 7.08 3.41 -10.10
C VAL A 71 8.15 4.49 -10.12
N TYR A 72 7.79 5.69 -9.68
CA TYR A 72 8.76 6.78 -9.54
C TYR A 72 9.49 6.70 -8.20
N LEU A 73 10.82 6.63 -8.24
CA LEU A 73 11.69 6.64 -7.07
C LEU A 73 12.23 8.06 -6.83
N PRO A 74 11.73 8.82 -5.84
CA PRO A 74 12.13 10.21 -5.62
C PRO A 74 13.60 10.38 -5.25
N VAL A 75 14.18 9.41 -4.53
CA VAL A 75 15.58 9.46 -4.06
C VAL A 75 16.56 9.42 -5.23
N THR A 76 16.26 8.62 -6.25
CA THR A 76 17.12 8.46 -7.44
C THR A 76 16.62 9.27 -8.64
N GLN A 77 15.42 9.86 -8.55
CA GLN A 77 14.70 10.53 -9.64
C GLN A 77 14.48 9.63 -10.88
N LEU A 78 14.43 8.32 -10.67
CA LEU A 78 14.24 7.34 -11.74
C LEU A 78 12.85 6.73 -11.69
N THR A 79 12.27 6.50 -12.87
CA THR A 79 11.11 5.62 -13.02
C THR A 79 11.63 4.20 -13.23
N VAL A 80 11.19 3.28 -12.38
CA VAL A 80 11.47 1.85 -12.51
C VAL A 80 10.20 1.11 -12.87
N THR A 81 10.32 0.02 -13.61
CA THR A 81 9.19 -0.85 -13.93
C THR A 81 9.22 -2.03 -12.98
N LEU A 82 8.09 -2.27 -12.31
CA LEU A 82 7.84 -3.45 -11.50
C LEU A 82 6.82 -4.35 -12.18
N SER A 83 6.95 -5.67 -12.06
CA SER A 83 5.82 -6.55 -12.35
C SER A 83 4.64 -6.27 -11.43
N ALA A 84 3.43 -6.65 -11.85
CA ALA A 84 2.22 -6.58 -11.02
C ALA A 84 2.44 -7.26 -9.66
N ASP A 85 3.15 -8.39 -9.66
CA ASP A 85 3.47 -9.15 -8.46
C ASP A 85 4.37 -8.36 -7.50
N ALA A 86 5.49 -7.85 -8.01
CA ALA A 86 6.43 -7.06 -7.25
C ALA A 86 5.81 -5.76 -6.73
N PHE A 87 5.00 -5.10 -7.57
CA PHE A 87 4.27 -3.89 -7.21
C PHE A 87 3.25 -4.18 -6.10
N GLY A 88 2.46 -5.25 -6.24
CA GLY A 88 1.48 -5.63 -5.24
C GLY A 88 2.10 -6.01 -3.89
N LEU A 89 3.21 -6.75 -3.93
CA LEU A 89 4.01 -7.08 -2.74
C LEU A 89 4.52 -5.81 -2.04
N ALA A 90 5.10 -4.87 -2.79
CA ALA A 90 5.59 -3.60 -2.25
C ALA A 90 4.47 -2.76 -1.63
N VAL A 91 3.36 -2.57 -2.35
CA VAL A 91 2.20 -1.82 -1.87
C VAL A 91 1.64 -2.44 -0.58
N THR A 92 1.44 -3.76 -0.56
CA THR A 92 0.88 -4.46 0.61
C THR A 92 1.80 -4.29 1.83
N ALA A 93 3.11 -4.45 1.66
CA ALA A 93 4.05 -4.26 2.77
C ALA A 93 4.05 -2.81 3.29
N ILE A 94 4.03 -1.82 2.40
CA ILE A 94 3.96 -0.40 2.80
C ILE A 94 2.67 -0.13 3.59
N VAL A 95 1.54 -0.70 3.16
CA VAL A 95 0.27 -0.58 3.89
C VAL A 95 0.39 -1.21 5.27
N SER A 96 0.90 -2.45 5.39
CA SER A 96 1.14 -3.11 6.68
C SER A 96 2.04 -2.30 7.60
N ALA A 97 3.12 -1.69 7.08
CA ALA A 97 3.98 -0.80 7.87
C ALA A 97 3.24 0.45 8.36
N ARG A 98 2.37 1.04 7.55
CA ARG A 98 1.60 2.26 7.91
C ARG A 98 0.57 2.02 9.00
N ILE A 99 -0.03 0.83 9.04
CA ILE A 99 -1.04 0.46 10.04
C ILE A 99 -0.44 -0.28 11.25
N ALA A 100 0.88 -0.51 11.24
CA ALA A 100 1.61 -1.05 12.38
C ALA A 100 1.68 0.00 13.50
N VAL A 101 0.71 -0.03 14.42
CA VAL A 101 0.76 0.57 15.75
C VAL A 101 2.04 0.14 16.50
N PRO A 102 2.89 1.09 16.94
CA PRO A 102 4.01 0.82 17.84
C PRO A 102 3.52 0.32 19.21
N ASP A 103 4.27 -0.59 19.84
CA ASP A 103 4.10 -1.03 21.24
C ASP A 103 2.96 -2.01 21.57
N THR A 104 2.35 -2.65 20.57
CA THR A 104 1.50 -3.84 20.76
C THR A 104 2.11 -5.06 20.05
N GLN A 105 1.72 -6.28 20.45
CA GLN A 105 1.92 -7.47 19.60
C GLN A 105 1.10 -7.23 18.33
N ASN A 106 1.74 -6.63 17.34
CA ASN A 106 1.06 -6.12 16.17
C ASN A 106 1.27 -7.06 15.00
N GLU A 107 0.20 -7.78 14.65
CA GLU A 107 0.14 -8.67 13.48
C GLU A 107 0.57 -7.96 12.20
N GLU A 108 0.36 -6.65 12.08
CA GLU A 108 0.75 -5.87 10.91
C GLU A 108 2.26 -5.60 10.85
N ALA A 109 2.91 -5.41 12.01
CA ALA A 109 4.37 -5.34 12.08
C ALA A 109 5.00 -6.69 11.71
N TYR A 110 4.41 -7.79 12.19
CA TYR A 110 4.84 -9.13 11.80
C TYR A 110 4.64 -9.38 10.29
N ARG A 111 3.46 -9.02 9.76
CA ARG A 111 3.15 -9.14 8.33
C ARG A 111 4.12 -8.32 7.49
N PHE A 112 4.43 -7.08 7.88
CA PHE A 112 5.44 -6.27 7.20
C PHE A 112 6.80 -6.96 7.17
N CYS A 113 7.30 -7.42 8.32
CA CYS A 113 8.59 -8.13 8.40
C CYS A 113 8.61 -9.40 7.54
N ALA A 114 7.51 -10.17 7.56
CA ALA A 114 7.37 -11.39 6.76
C ALA A 114 7.35 -11.10 5.25
N LEU A 115 6.61 -10.07 4.82
CA LEU A 115 6.58 -9.62 3.42
C LEU A 115 7.94 -9.08 2.97
N GLN A 116 8.64 -8.34 3.84
CA GLN A 116 9.99 -7.87 3.57
C GLN A 116 10.98 -9.03 3.42
N ALA A 117 10.90 -10.04 4.29
CA ALA A 117 11.74 -11.24 4.21
C ALA A 117 11.46 -12.04 2.93
N TYR A 118 10.18 -12.19 2.56
CA TYR A 118 9.79 -12.83 1.30
C TYR A 118 10.28 -12.04 0.08
N ALA A 119 10.17 -10.71 0.11
CA ALA A 119 10.62 -9.85 -0.98
C ALA A 119 12.11 -9.99 -1.30
N GLN A 120 12.96 -10.36 -0.33
CA GLN A 120 14.39 -10.62 -0.57
C GLN A 120 14.65 -11.81 -1.51
N GLN A 121 13.69 -12.74 -1.61
CA GLN A 121 13.77 -13.91 -2.46
C GLN A 121 13.18 -13.67 -3.86
N HIS A 122 12.53 -12.52 -4.06
CA HIS A 122 11.88 -12.17 -5.32
C HIS A 122 12.93 -11.81 -6.40
N PRO A 123 12.73 -12.16 -7.68
CA PRO A 123 13.65 -11.76 -8.77
C PRO A 123 13.90 -10.24 -8.86
N GLU A 124 12.90 -9.45 -8.46
CA GLU A 124 12.94 -7.97 -8.44
C GLU A 124 13.26 -7.38 -7.05
N SER A 125 13.89 -8.16 -6.16
CA SER A 125 14.12 -7.81 -4.75
C SER A 125 14.76 -6.43 -4.53
N GLY A 126 15.77 -6.07 -5.33
CA GLY A 126 16.44 -4.76 -5.24
C GLY A 126 15.51 -3.57 -5.54
N LEU A 127 14.61 -3.72 -6.51
CA LEU A 127 13.63 -2.69 -6.85
C LEU A 127 12.54 -2.60 -5.78
N ILE A 128 12.05 -3.75 -5.32
CA ILE A 128 11.04 -3.83 -4.25
C ILE A 128 11.57 -3.18 -2.96
N ALA A 129 12.80 -3.50 -2.56
CA ALA A 129 13.44 -2.90 -1.39
C ALA A 129 13.53 -1.37 -1.53
N SER A 130 13.93 -0.88 -2.70
CA SER A 130 13.99 0.56 -2.98
C SER A 130 12.62 1.22 -2.81
N VAL A 131 11.56 0.61 -3.33
CA VAL A 131 10.18 1.11 -3.20
C VAL A 131 9.69 1.07 -1.75
N MET A 132 9.97 0.01 -1.01
CA MET A 132 9.54 -0.13 0.40
C MET A 132 10.19 0.91 1.33
N THR A 133 11.37 1.44 0.98
CA THR A 133 12.03 2.50 1.76
C THR A 133 11.45 3.90 1.51
N LEU A 134 10.53 4.04 0.56
CA LEU A 134 9.90 5.32 0.27
C LEU A 134 9.05 5.76 1.46
N LYS A 135 9.46 6.86 2.09
CA LYS A 135 8.62 7.55 3.04
C LYS A 135 7.43 8.16 2.28
N PRO A 136 6.20 8.09 2.83
CA PRO A 136 5.09 8.89 2.31
C PRO A 136 5.54 10.35 2.26
N ARG A 137 5.26 11.07 1.17
CA ARG A 137 5.42 12.53 1.19
C ARG A 137 4.47 13.08 2.25
N GLU A 138 5.02 13.72 3.28
CA GLU A 138 4.26 14.42 4.33
C GLU A 138 3.69 15.77 3.83
N ASP A 139 3.74 16.04 2.51
CA ASP A 139 3.39 17.32 1.89
C ASP A 139 1.86 17.58 1.77
N VAL A 140 1.05 17.09 2.71
CA VAL A 140 -0.38 17.41 2.77
C VAL A 140 -0.80 17.79 4.19
N ILE A 141 -0.06 18.71 4.80
CA ILE A 141 -0.71 19.74 5.62
C ILE A 141 -0.29 21.06 5.01
N SER A 142 -1.14 21.61 4.14
CA SER A 142 -0.99 23.01 3.75
C SER A 142 -0.96 23.87 5.01
N PRO A 143 0.00 24.80 5.16
CA PRO A 143 0.04 25.73 6.31
C PRO A 143 -1.25 26.53 6.50
N SER A 144 -2.12 26.57 5.49
CA SER A 144 -3.44 27.19 5.51
C SER A 144 -4.46 26.52 6.45
N LEU A 145 -4.18 25.34 6.99
CA LEU A 145 -5.05 24.67 7.97
C LEU A 145 -4.58 24.85 9.42
N ILE A 146 -3.49 25.59 9.66
CA ILE A 146 -3.11 26.01 11.01
C ILE A 146 -3.97 27.24 11.34
N PRO A 147 -4.88 27.20 12.32
CA PRO A 147 -5.61 28.39 12.73
C PRO A 147 -4.60 29.40 13.26
N ASN A 148 -4.45 30.52 12.55
CA ASN A 148 -3.57 31.61 12.95
C ASN A 148 -4.23 32.31 14.14
N ASN A 149 -3.84 31.93 15.36
CA ASN A 149 -4.41 32.48 16.58
C ASN A 149 -3.73 33.82 16.92
N ASN A 150 -3.92 34.83 16.06
CA ASN A 150 -3.51 36.20 16.33
C ASN A 150 -4.74 37.02 16.75
N ASN A 151 -5.09 36.94 18.03
CA ASN A 151 -5.95 37.93 18.67
C ASN A 151 -5.12 39.20 18.92
N HIS A 152 -5.39 40.24 18.14
CA HIS A 152 -5.02 41.61 18.47
C HIS A 152 -6.04 42.21 19.46
N HIS A 153 -5.54 42.67 20.59
CA HIS A 153 -6.15 43.71 21.41
C HIS A 153 -5.19 44.89 21.52
#